data_AF-A0A1H7FBU1-F1
#
_entry.id   AF-A0A1H7FBU1-F1
#
_cell.length_a   1.000
_cell.length_b   1.000
_cell.length_c   1.000
_cell.angle_alpha   90.00
_cell.angle_beta   90.00
_cell.angle_gamma   90.00
#
_symmetry.space_group_name_H-M   'P 1'
#
loop_
_entity.id
_entity.type
_entity.pdbx_description
1 polymer ?
#
loop_
_entity_poly.entity_id
_entity_poly.type
_entity_poly.pdbx_seq_one_letter_code
_entity_poly.pdbx_strand_id
1 'polypeptide(L)'
;MKKKEFRKLLTGFLYSFIGLFIFLVGVNAGFMDVGTAIGHDLALLDNKVYILIIGFVLGVATILAEPAVHVLTQQIEDVTSGYVKRPAILVSLSAGVGGAVLLSVIRILVPSVQLWHYLLPGYLISLGLMFFAPKLFVGIAFDAGGVATGPMTATFILAFIQGAAGAFEGADVIIDGFGMIAMVAMMPIITLQMLGWIFSIRSKRKGDVETDE
;
A
#
# COMPACT_ATOMS: atom_id res chain seq x y z
N MET A 1 -7.36 34.05 4.58
CA MET A 1 -8.51 33.23 5.03
C MET A 1 -9.46 34.07 5.86
N LYS A 2 -10.77 33.99 5.60
CA LYS A 2 -11.77 34.65 6.46
C LYS A 2 -11.76 33.97 7.84
N LYS A 3 -11.91 34.71 8.96
CA LYS A 3 -11.90 34.15 10.34
C LYS A 3 -12.84 32.93 10.51
N LYS A 4 -13.94 32.89 9.76
CA LYS A 4 -14.91 31.77 9.73
C LYS A 4 -14.34 30.50 9.09
N GLU A 5 -13.58 30.61 8.01
CA GLU A 5 -12.92 29.48 7.33
C GLU A 5 -11.82 28.89 8.21
N PHE A 6 -11.03 29.75 8.85
CA PHE A 6 -9.99 29.32 9.79
C PHE A 6 -10.58 28.56 10.97
N ARG A 7 -11.67 29.07 11.57
CA ARG A 7 -12.34 28.38 12.66
C ARG A 7 -12.90 27.02 12.23
N LYS A 8 -13.49 26.93 11.03
CA LYS A 8 -14.02 25.67 10.47
C LYS A 8 -12.90 24.65 10.25
N LEU A 9 -11.77 25.08 9.68
CA LEU A 9 -10.59 24.24 9.48
C LEU A 9 -10.05 23.73 10.81
N LEU A 10 -9.89 24.62 11.81
CA LEU A 10 -9.37 24.25 13.12
C LEU A 10 -10.27 23.24 13.84
N THR A 11 -11.60 23.43 13.79
CA THR A 11 -12.53 22.45 14.38
C THR A 11 -12.52 21.11 13.65
N GLY A 12 -12.45 21.11 12.31
CA GLY A 12 -12.38 19.87 11.53
C GLY A 12 -11.08 19.11 11.76
N PHE A 13 -9.96 19.83 11.84
CA PHE A 13 -8.66 19.28 12.19
C PHE A 13 -8.69 18.64 13.57
N LEU A 14 -9.22 19.34 14.59
CA LEU A 14 -9.26 18.83 15.95
C LEU A 14 -10.11 17.55 16.06
N TYR A 15 -11.29 17.52 15.43
CA TYR A 15 -12.11 16.31 15.40
C TYR A 15 -11.43 15.15 14.67
N SER A 16 -10.77 15.42 13.55
CA SER A 16 -10.04 14.40 12.78
C SER A 16 -8.85 13.86 13.58
N PHE A 17 -8.13 14.74 14.28
CA PHE A 17 -6.99 14.37 15.12
C PHE A 17 -7.42 13.49 16.29
N ILE A 18 -8.47 13.88 17.03
CA ILE A 18 -9.00 13.08 18.14
C ILE A 18 -9.51 11.73 17.65
N GLY A 19 -10.28 11.73 16.55
CA GLY A 19 -10.79 10.50 15.94
C GLY A 19 -9.67 9.56 15.51
N LEU A 20 -8.65 10.09 14.82
CA LEU A 20 -7.48 9.33 14.39
C LEU A 20 -6.67 8.81 15.59
N PHE A 21 -6.53 9.59 16.66
CA PHE A 21 -5.83 9.16 17.87
C PHE A 21 -6.55 7.98 18.54
N ILE A 22 -7.86 8.08 18.76
CA ILE A 22 -8.66 6.99 19.35
C ILE A 22 -8.62 5.75 18.46
N PHE A 23 -8.73 5.95 17.14
CA PHE A 23 -8.60 4.87 16.16
C PHE A 23 -7.24 4.18 16.25
N LEU A 24 -6.14 4.93 16.22
CA LEU A 24 -4.79 4.40 16.33
C LEU A 24 -4.57 3.66 17.64
N VAL A 25 -5.07 4.18 18.77
CA VAL A 25 -4.99 3.49 20.06
C VAL A 25 -5.76 2.16 20.01
N GLY A 26 -6.97 2.16 19.45
CA GLY A 26 -7.77 0.94 19.30
C GLY A 26 -7.12 -0.10 18.39
N VAL A 27 -6.59 0.33 17.25
CA VAL A 27 -5.90 -0.54 16.31
C VAL A 27 -4.60 -1.08 16.92
N ASN A 28 -3.80 -0.22 17.56
CA ASN A 28 -2.55 -0.64 18.20
C ASN A 28 -2.79 -1.62 19.36
N ALA A 29 -3.80 -1.39 20.20
CA ALA A 29 -4.10 -2.25 21.35
C ALA A 29 -4.79 -3.57 20.97
N GLY A 30 -5.49 -3.62 19.83
CA GLY A 30 -6.24 -4.81 19.41
C GLY A 30 -5.59 -5.58 18.27
N PHE A 31 -5.32 -4.90 17.15
CA PHE A 31 -4.86 -5.54 15.92
C PHE A 31 -3.41 -5.99 16.01
N MET A 32 -2.55 -5.30 16.76
CA MET A 32 -1.13 -5.66 16.87
C MET A 32 -0.94 -7.05 17.48
N ASP A 33 -1.62 -7.34 18.58
CA ASP A 33 -1.55 -8.66 19.25
C ASP A 33 -2.10 -9.77 18.34
N VAL A 34 -3.25 -9.51 17.70
CA VAL A 34 -3.89 -10.46 16.78
C VAL A 34 -3.01 -10.71 15.55
N GLY A 35 -2.45 -9.66 14.96
CA GLY A 35 -1.57 -9.76 13.80
C GLY A 35 -0.33 -10.59 14.14
N THR A 36 0.32 -10.30 15.26
CA THR A 36 1.49 -11.03 15.74
C THR A 36 1.19 -12.51 15.94
N ALA A 37 0.09 -12.84 16.63
CA ALA A 37 -0.32 -14.23 16.86
C ALA A 37 -0.60 -14.98 15.56
N ILE A 38 -1.38 -14.38 14.64
CA ILE A 38 -1.67 -14.98 13.33
C ILE A 38 -0.38 -15.22 12.53
N GLY A 39 0.50 -14.22 12.48
CA GLY A 39 1.78 -14.32 11.76
C GLY A 39 2.66 -15.44 12.32
N HIS A 40 2.81 -15.47 13.64
CA HIS A 40 3.58 -16.48 14.36
C HIS A 40 3.05 -17.90 14.11
N ASP A 41 1.75 -18.13 14.36
CA ASP A 41 1.15 -19.45 14.26
C ASP A 41 1.16 -19.99 12.82
N LEU A 42 0.91 -19.12 11.84
CA LEU A 42 0.98 -19.51 10.42
C LEU A 42 2.41 -19.77 9.95
N ALA A 43 3.40 -19.09 10.52
CA ALA A 43 4.80 -19.33 10.18
C ALA A 43 5.29 -20.68 10.70
N LEU A 44 4.72 -21.19 11.81
CA LEU A 44 5.04 -22.50 12.37
C LEU A 44 4.37 -23.67 11.65
N LEU A 45 3.31 -23.44 10.86
CA LEU A 45 2.67 -24.51 10.09
C LEU A 45 3.66 -25.15 9.10
N ASP A 46 3.60 -26.47 8.94
CA ASP A 46 4.44 -27.20 7.97
C ASP A 46 4.19 -26.72 6.54
N ASN A 47 2.92 -26.48 6.19
CA ASN A 47 2.55 -26.00 4.87
C ASN A 47 2.59 -24.46 4.80
N LYS A 48 3.68 -23.93 4.24
CA LYS A 48 3.90 -22.49 4.09
C LYS A 48 2.96 -21.80 3.09
N VAL A 49 2.16 -22.55 2.32
CA VAL A 49 1.16 -21.95 1.42
C VAL A 49 0.12 -21.13 2.18
N TYR A 50 -0.22 -21.54 3.42
CA TYR A 50 -1.21 -20.81 4.23
C TYR A 50 -0.77 -19.39 4.57
N ILE A 51 0.48 -19.20 5.03
CA ILE A 51 0.98 -17.87 5.36
C ILE A 51 1.10 -16.98 4.11
N LEU A 52 1.41 -17.56 2.94
CA LEU A 52 1.47 -16.83 1.67
C LEU A 52 0.08 -16.32 1.23
N ILE A 53 -0.93 -17.20 1.25
CA ILE A 53 -2.30 -16.84 0.86
C ILE A 53 -2.90 -15.85 1.87
N ILE A 54 -2.75 -16.11 3.17
CA ILE A 54 -3.28 -15.23 4.21
C ILE A 54 -2.56 -13.89 4.17
N GLY A 55 -1.23 -13.85 4.03
CA GLY A 55 -0.47 -12.60 3.88
C GLY A 55 -0.96 -11.77 2.70
N PHE A 56 -1.19 -12.39 1.54
CA PHE A 56 -1.76 -11.71 0.37
C PHE A 56 -3.16 -11.13 0.66
N VAL A 57 -4.06 -11.96 1.20
CA VAL A 57 -5.43 -11.56 1.51
C VAL A 57 -5.45 -10.43 2.55
N LEU A 58 -4.59 -10.50 3.58
CA LEU A 58 -4.45 -9.45 4.57
C LEU A 58 -3.98 -8.14 3.94
N GLY A 59 -2.96 -8.18 3.07
CA GLY A 59 -2.50 -6.98 2.37
C GLY A 59 -3.56 -6.36 1.45
N VAL A 60 -4.38 -7.19 0.78
CA VAL A 60 -5.54 -6.72 0.02
C VAL A 60 -6.56 -6.05 0.95
N ALA A 61 -6.92 -6.75 2.04
CA ALA A 61 -7.95 -6.32 2.98
C ALA A 61 -7.58 -5.01 3.70
N THR A 62 -6.30 -4.81 4.05
CA THR A 62 -5.87 -3.57 4.71
C THR A 62 -6.01 -2.36 3.80
N ILE A 63 -5.70 -2.47 2.51
CA ILE A 63 -5.92 -1.38 1.56
C ILE A 63 -7.41 -1.09 1.34
N LEU A 64 -8.24 -2.14 1.32
CA LEU A 64 -9.70 -1.95 1.25
C LEU A 64 -10.26 -1.27 2.51
N ALA A 65 -9.64 -1.51 3.67
CA ALA A 65 -10.03 -0.92 4.94
C ALA A 65 -9.43 0.47 5.22
N GLU A 66 -8.34 0.84 4.54
CA GLU A 66 -7.57 2.05 4.82
C GLU A 66 -8.33 3.32 4.37
N PRO A 67 -8.76 4.20 5.31
CA PRO A 67 -9.52 5.40 4.95
C PRO A 67 -8.76 6.37 4.06
N ALA A 68 -7.45 6.48 4.24
CA ALA A 68 -6.62 7.38 3.44
C ALA A 68 -6.59 6.97 1.94
N VAL A 69 -6.63 5.66 1.66
CA VAL A 69 -6.71 5.14 0.29
C VAL A 69 -8.03 5.55 -0.35
N HIS A 70 -9.15 5.48 0.38
CA HIS A 70 -10.46 5.91 -0.16
C HIS A 70 -10.46 7.39 -0.54
N VAL A 71 -9.87 8.25 0.29
CA VAL A 71 -9.71 9.69 -0.02
C VAL A 71 -8.84 9.88 -1.27
N LEU A 72 -7.72 9.17 -1.37
CA LEU A 72 -6.85 9.23 -2.54
C LEU A 72 -7.58 8.77 -3.81
N THR A 73 -8.31 7.65 -3.78
CA THR A 73 -9.02 7.16 -4.97
C THR A 73 -10.10 8.13 -5.46
N GLN A 74 -10.79 8.81 -4.54
CA GLN A 74 -11.72 9.89 -4.85
C GLN A 74 -10.99 11.06 -5.54
N GLN A 75 -9.88 11.53 -4.96
CA GLN A 75 -9.08 12.61 -5.52
C GLN A 75 -8.59 12.28 -6.93
N ILE A 76 -8.13 11.04 -7.17
CA ILE A 76 -7.69 10.60 -8.49
C ILE A 76 -8.84 10.59 -9.48
N GLU A 77 -10.03 10.09 -9.11
CA GLU A 77 -11.19 10.14 -10.01
C GLU A 77 -11.56 11.59 -10.35
N ASP A 78 -11.53 12.51 -9.38
CA ASP A 78 -11.86 13.91 -9.58
C ASP A 78 -10.85 14.62 -10.51
N VAL A 79 -9.53 14.43 -10.29
CA VAL A 79 -8.50 15.06 -11.14
C VAL A 79 -8.40 14.43 -12.53
N THR A 80 -8.88 13.18 -12.68
CA THR A 80 -8.98 12.53 -14.00
C THR A 80 -10.33 12.79 -14.69
N SER A 81 -11.14 13.73 -14.17
CA SER A 81 -12.48 14.04 -14.70
C SER A 81 -13.39 12.80 -14.83
N GLY A 82 -13.23 11.82 -13.94
CA GLY A 82 -13.97 10.57 -13.95
C GLY A 82 -13.51 9.54 -14.98
N TYR A 83 -12.41 9.80 -15.70
CA TYR A 83 -11.86 8.89 -16.71
C TYR A 83 -11.36 7.58 -16.08
N VAL A 84 -10.70 7.67 -14.92
CA VAL A 84 -10.29 6.48 -14.15
C VAL A 84 -11.19 6.33 -12.93
N LYS A 85 -12.00 5.27 -12.96
CA LYS A 85 -12.98 4.98 -11.90
C LYS A 85 -12.30 4.49 -10.63
N ARG A 86 -12.83 4.89 -9.47
CA ARG A 86 -12.38 4.44 -8.14
C ARG A 86 -12.12 2.94 -8.02
N PRO A 87 -13.02 2.03 -8.47
CA PRO A 87 -12.78 0.59 -8.33
C PRO A 87 -11.53 0.11 -9.06
N ALA A 88 -11.19 0.70 -10.21
CA ALA A 88 -9.99 0.32 -10.96
C ALA A 88 -8.70 0.67 -10.18
N ILE A 89 -8.70 1.83 -9.52
CA ILE A 89 -7.60 2.29 -8.68
C ILE A 89 -7.49 1.42 -7.43
N LEU A 90 -8.62 1.19 -6.75
CA LEU A 90 -8.68 0.41 -5.52
C LEU A 90 -8.20 -1.03 -5.76
N VAL A 91 -8.69 -1.71 -6.80
CA VAL A 91 -8.26 -3.06 -7.15
C VAL A 91 -6.76 -3.11 -7.49
N SER A 92 -6.25 -2.12 -8.22
CA SER A 92 -4.83 -2.06 -8.58
C SER A 92 -3.93 -1.89 -7.37
N LEU A 93 -4.29 -0.96 -6.46
CA LEU A 93 -3.58 -0.73 -5.21
C LEU A 93 -3.63 -1.95 -4.30
N SER A 94 -4.82 -2.51 -4.08
CA SER A 94 -5.00 -3.69 -3.23
C SER A 94 -4.21 -4.89 -3.75
N ALA A 95 -4.22 -5.14 -5.07
CA ALA A 95 -3.43 -6.22 -5.66
C ALA A 95 -1.92 -5.98 -5.52
N GLY A 96 -1.46 -4.74 -5.73
CA GLY A 96 -0.06 -4.37 -5.56
C GLY A 96 0.43 -4.57 -4.13
N VAL A 97 -0.33 -4.09 -3.14
CA VAL A 97 0.03 -4.21 -1.72
C VAL A 97 -0.13 -5.64 -1.22
N GLY A 98 -1.17 -6.36 -1.62
CA GLY A 98 -1.28 -7.80 -1.36
C GLY A 98 -0.06 -8.57 -1.89
N GLY A 99 0.37 -8.25 -3.11
CA GLY A 99 1.61 -8.79 -3.69
C GLY A 99 2.87 -8.39 -2.90
N ALA A 100 2.95 -7.15 -2.42
CA ALA A 100 4.05 -6.68 -1.58
C ALA A 100 4.17 -7.47 -0.27
N VAL A 101 3.04 -7.70 0.40
CA VAL A 101 2.98 -8.49 1.64
C VAL A 101 3.35 -9.94 1.36
N LEU A 102 2.81 -10.53 0.29
CA LEU A 102 3.19 -11.89 -0.12
C LEU A 102 4.70 -12.02 -0.38
N LEU A 103 5.31 -11.09 -1.11
CA LEU A 103 6.75 -11.09 -1.36
C LEU A 103 7.56 -10.90 -0.07
N SER A 104 7.03 -10.14 0.88
CA SER A 104 7.64 -9.95 2.19
C SER A 104 7.62 -11.25 3.00
N VAL A 105 6.52 -12.02 2.95
CA VAL A 105 6.46 -13.37 3.54
C VAL A 105 7.44 -14.32 2.83
N ILE A 106 7.52 -14.30 1.50
CA ILE A 106 8.52 -15.11 0.77
C ILE A 106 9.94 -14.80 1.25
N ARG A 107 10.24 -13.52 1.51
CA ARG A 107 11.54 -13.10 2.04
C ARG A 107 11.88 -13.77 3.37
N ILE A 108 10.93 -13.81 4.30
CA ILE A 108 11.08 -14.47 5.61
C ILE A 108 11.37 -15.95 5.40
N LEU A 109 10.61 -16.60 4.51
CA LEU A 109 10.71 -18.04 4.26
C LEU A 109 11.97 -18.46 3.50
N VAL A 110 12.61 -17.54 2.78
CA VAL A 110 13.78 -17.80 1.94
C VAL A 110 14.95 -16.91 2.38
N PRO A 111 15.78 -17.37 3.34
CA PRO A 111 16.82 -16.54 3.97
C PRO A 111 17.88 -15.99 3.00
N SER A 112 18.06 -16.61 1.83
CA SER A 112 18.98 -16.11 0.79
C SER A 112 18.49 -14.82 0.12
N VAL A 113 17.19 -14.51 0.21
CA VAL A 113 16.61 -13.33 -0.42
C VAL A 113 16.74 -12.11 0.50
N GLN A 114 17.70 -11.26 0.16
CA GLN A 114 17.86 -9.96 0.79
C GLN A 114 16.90 -8.91 0.22
N LEU A 115 16.55 -7.91 1.03
CA LEU A 115 15.59 -6.85 0.66
C LEU A 115 15.91 -6.13 -0.66
N TRP A 116 17.19 -5.89 -0.94
CA TRP A 116 17.62 -5.18 -2.16
C TRP A 116 17.27 -5.95 -3.45
N HIS A 117 17.15 -7.28 -3.40
CA HIS A 117 16.73 -8.09 -4.55
C HIS A 117 15.32 -7.75 -5.02
N TYR A 118 14.50 -7.12 -4.17
CA TYR A 118 13.18 -6.62 -4.56
C TYR A 118 13.19 -5.12 -4.82
N LEU A 119 13.80 -4.34 -3.92
CA LEU A 119 13.76 -2.88 -4.03
C LEU A 119 14.52 -2.37 -5.26
N LEU A 120 15.70 -2.91 -5.55
CA LEU A 120 16.49 -2.45 -6.70
C LEU A 120 15.75 -2.66 -8.03
N PRO A 121 15.29 -3.89 -8.39
CA PRO A 121 14.54 -4.07 -9.62
C PRO A 121 13.18 -3.35 -9.60
N GLY A 122 12.49 -3.30 -8.46
CA GLY A 122 11.22 -2.60 -8.35
C GLY A 122 11.34 -1.10 -8.59
N TYR A 123 12.37 -0.45 -8.03
CA TYR A 123 12.64 0.97 -8.33
C TYR A 123 13.14 1.18 -9.76
N LEU A 124 13.94 0.27 -10.33
CA LEU A 124 14.30 0.34 -11.75
C LEU A 124 13.06 0.28 -12.66
N ILE A 125 12.10 -0.61 -12.34
CA ILE A 125 10.82 -0.69 -13.04
C ILE A 125 10.03 0.61 -12.85
N SER A 126 9.94 1.12 -11.63
CA SER A 126 9.26 2.39 -11.33
C SER A 126 9.84 3.56 -12.13
N LEU A 127 11.17 3.73 -12.12
CA LEU A 127 11.84 4.78 -12.90
C LEU A 127 11.67 4.58 -14.41
N GLY A 128 11.69 3.34 -14.88
CA GLY A 128 11.42 3.02 -16.29
C GLY A 128 9.99 3.36 -16.71
N LEU A 129 9.00 3.06 -15.87
CA LEU A 129 7.59 3.36 -16.12
C LEU A 129 7.30 4.86 -16.16
N MET A 130 8.11 5.71 -15.50
CA MET A 130 7.96 7.17 -15.56
C MET A 130 8.07 7.73 -16.99
N PHE A 131 8.81 7.06 -17.89
CA PHE A 131 8.92 7.47 -19.28
C PHE A 131 7.67 7.14 -20.12
N PHE A 132 6.84 6.22 -19.64
CA PHE A 132 5.65 5.72 -20.36
C PHE A 132 4.34 6.18 -19.74
N ALA A 133 4.31 6.38 -18.42
CA ALA A 133 3.14 6.81 -17.68
C ALA A 133 2.91 8.33 -17.83
N PRO A 134 1.65 8.80 -17.89
CA PRO A 134 1.36 10.23 -17.87
C PRO A 134 1.92 10.91 -16.60
N LYS A 135 2.42 12.14 -16.71
CA LYS A 135 2.99 12.93 -15.59
C LYS A 135 2.07 12.95 -14.35
N LEU A 136 0.76 13.07 -14.58
CA LEU A 136 -0.26 13.01 -13.52
C LEU A 136 -0.21 11.68 -12.73
N PHE A 137 -0.14 10.55 -13.44
CA PHE A 137 -0.07 9.23 -12.79
C PHE A 137 1.24 8.99 -12.08
N VAL A 138 2.35 9.54 -12.59
CA VAL A 138 3.64 9.50 -11.88
C VAL A 138 3.52 10.21 -10.53
N GLY A 139 3.01 11.44 -10.49
CA GLY A 139 2.83 12.18 -9.23
C GLY A 139 1.91 11.47 -8.24
N ILE A 140 0.76 11.00 -8.71
CA ILE A 140 -0.21 10.24 -7.91
C ILE A 140 0.42 8.95 -7.36
N ALA A 141 1.20 8.23 -8.18
CA ALA A 141 1.80 6.96 -7.80
C ALA A 141 2.78 7.11 -6.63
N PHE A 142 3.59 8.17 -6.63
CA PHE A 142 4.51 8.46 -5.53
C PHE A 142 3.80 8.90 -4.24
N ASP A 143 2.68 9.63 -4.33
CA ASP A 143 1.85 9.96 -3.16
C ASP A 143 1.16 8.70 -2.60
N ALA A 144 0.67 7.84 -3.49
CA ALA A 144 0.02 6.58 -3.13
C ALA A 144 0.93 5.62 -2.35
N GLY A 145 2.24 5.64 -2.60
CA GLY A 145 3.21 4.86 -1.83
C GLY A 145 3.15 5.19 -0.35
N GLY A 146 3.11 6.48 0.00
CA GLY A 146 2.98 6.93 1.41
C GLY A 146 1.61 6.63 2.01
N VAL A 147 0.54 6.77 1.21
CA VAL A 147 -0.84 6.48 1.64
C VAL A 147 -1.06 4.99 1.92
N ALA A 148 -0.47 4.10 1.12
CA ALA A 148 -0.59 2.65 1.29
C ALA A 148 0.13 2.12 2.55
N THR A 149 1.17 2.81 2.99
CA THR A 149 1.83 2.58 4.29
C THR A 149 1.08 3.23 5.45
N GLY A 150 -0.22 3.43 5.29
CA GLY A 150 -1.08 4.07 6.28
C GLY A 150 -1.19 3.32 7.61
N PRO A 151 -1.96 3.90 8.56
CA PRO A 151 -2.19 3.36 9.89
C PRO A 151 -2.49 1.86 9.95
N MET A 152 -3.33 1.33 9.05
CA MET A 152 -3.72 -0.08 9.07
C MET A 152 -2.56 -0.99 8.69
N THR A 153 -1.77 -0.62 7.69
CA THR A 153 -0.56 -1.36 7.29
C THR A 153 0.51 -1.29 8.38
N ALA A 154 0.77 -0.10 8.90
CA ALA A 154 1.83 0.17 9.87
C ALA A 154 1.59 -0.53 11.22
N THR A 155 0.34 -0.85 11.56
CA THR A 155 -0.02 -1.56 12.78
C THR A 155 -0.21 -3.05 12.49
N PHE A 156 -1.19 -3.42 11.68
CA PHE A 156 -1.63 -4.80 11.57
C PHE A 156 -0.71 -5.66 10.69
N ILE A 157 -0.32 -5.17 9.51
CA ILE A 157 0.58 -5.91 8.61
C ILE A 157 1.98 -5.97 9.19
N LEU A 158 2.46 -4.87 9.78
CA LEU A 158 3.76 -4.87 10.46
C LEU A 158 3.80 -5.90 11.58
N ALA A 159 2.78 -5.94 12.44
CA ALA A 159 2.67 -6.93 13.50
C ALA A 159 2.62 -8.37 12.97
N PHE A 160 1.83 -8.61 11.93
CA PHE A 160 1.77 -9.91 11.24
C PHE A 160 3.13 -10.37 10.73
N ILE A 161 3.86 -9.49 10.04
CA ILE A 161 5.20 -9.79 9.52
C ILE A 161 6.21 -10.00 10.65
N GLN A 162 6.15 -9.19 11.71
CA GLN A 162 7.01 -9.35 12.88
C GLN A 162 6.74 -10.65 13.63
N GLY A 163 5.48 -11.04 13.79
CA GLY A 163 5.10 -12.33 14.36
C GLY A 163 5.63 -13.51 13.53
N ALA A 164 5.48 -13.43 12.21
CA ALA A 164 6.01 -14.44 11.29
C ALA A 164 7.54 -14.54 11.33
N ALA A 165 8.24 -13.40 11.33
CA ALA A 165 9.69 -13.33 11.42
C ALA A 165 10.21 -13.81 12.78
N GLY A 166 9.49 -13.54 13.87
CA GLY A 166 9.85 -14.01 15.21
C GLY A 166 9.75 -15.52 15.38
N ALA A 167 8.92 -16.19 14.57
CA ALA A 167 8.73 -17.64 14.61
C ALA A 167 9.68 -18.42 13.67
N PHE A 168 10.21 -17.77 12.62
CA PHE A 168 10.97 -18.44 11.57
C PHE A 168 12.48 -18.32 11.80
N GLU A 169 13.18 -19.45 11.83
CA GLU A 169 14.63 -19.45 12.05
C GLU A 169 15.38 -18.73 10.91
N GLY A 170 16.28 -17.81 11.29
CA GLY A 170 17.09 -17.05 10.34
C GLY A 170 16.43 -15.76 9.81
N ALA A 171 15.20 -15.47 10.20
CA ALA A 171 14.55 -14.18 9.95
C ALA A 171 14.96 -13.13 10.99
N ASP A 172 14.87 -11.85 10.63
CA ASP A 172 15.16 -10.72 11.51
C ASP A 172 13.92 -9.84 11.61
N VAL A 173 13.33 -9.78 12.81
CA VAL A 173 12.09 -9.05 13.08
C VAL A 173 12.14 -7.58 12.64
N ILE A 174 13.30 -6.93 12.79
CA ILE A 174 13.46 -5.52 12.43
C ILE A 174 13.60 -5.39 10.91
N ILE A 175 14.53 -6.14 10.30
CA ILE A 175 14.81 -6.03 8.87
C ILE A 175 13.61 -6.53 8.04
N ASP A 176 12.93 -7.59 8.45
CA ASP A 176 11.74 -8.11 7.77
C ASP A 176 10.51 -7.21 7.97
N GLY A 177 10.30 -6.70 9.19
CA GLY A 177 9.23 -5.74 9.49
C GLY A 177 9.35 -4.45 8.67
N PHE A 178 10.47 -3.72 8.80
CA PHE A 178 10.68 -2.48 8.06
C PHE A 178 10.89 -2.72 6.56
N GLY A 179 11.46 -3.87 6.17
CA GLY A 179 11.59 -4.27 4.78
C GLY A 179 10.23 -4.43 4.09
N MET A 180 9.22 -4.98 4.79
CA MET A 180 7.86 -5.01 4.28
C MET A 180 7.29 -3.61 4.04
N ILE A 181 7.53 -2.65 4.94
CA ILE A 181 7.07 -1.26 4.75
C ILE A 181 7.65 -0.69 3.46
N ALA A 182 8.94 -0.91 3.19
CA ALA A 182 9.57 -0.47 1.94
C ALA A 182 8.91 -1.13 0.70
N MET A 183 8.59 -2.42 0.78
CA MET A 183 7.89 -3.14 -0.29
C MET A 183 6.48 -2.58 -0.54
N VAL A 184 5.72 -2.32 0.54
CA VAL A 184 4.36 -1.75 0.46
C VAL A 184 4.39 -0.30 -0.01
N ALA A 185 5.42 0.47 0.28
CA ALA A 185 5.58 1.82 -0.28
C ALA A 185 5.89 1.79 -1.78
N MET A 186 6.68 0.81 -2.24
CA MET A 186 7.12 0.70 -3.63
C MET A 186 6.04 0.17 -4.58
N MET A 187 5.27 -0.85 -4.18
CA MET A 187 4.31 -1.50 -5.09
C MET A 187 3.16 -0.60 -5.60
N PRO A 188 2.55 0.29 -4.80
CA PRO A 188 1.60 1.30 -5.27
C PRO A 188 2.16 2.18 -6.39
N ILE A 189 3.46 2.51 -6.29
CA ILE A 189 4.12 3.33 -7.30
C ILE A 189 4.09 2.61 -8.65
N ILE A 190 4.50 1.34 -8.66
CA ILE A 190 4.55 0.51 -9.86
C ILE A 190 3.13 0.26 -10.39
N THR A 191 2.20 -0.16 -9.53
CA THR A 191 0.82 -0.51 -9.93
C THR A 191 0.04 0.66 -10.48
N LEU A 192 0.13 1.86 -9.90
CA LEU A 192 -0.56 3.04 -10.43
C LEU A 192 0.09 3.60 -11.70
N GLN A 193 1.42 3.53 -11.84
CA GLN A 193 2.05 3.89 -13.11
C GLN A 193 1.64 2.92 -14.22
N MET A 194 1.59 1.61 -13.95
CA MET A 194 1.08 0.63 -14.90
C MET A 194 -0.39 0.89 -15.26
N LEU A 195 -1.24 1.19 -14.28
CA LEU A 195 -2.64 1.56 -14.51
C LEU A 195 -2.73 2.78 -15.43
N GLY A 196 -2.01 3.85 -15.11
CA GLY A 196 -1.97 5.08 -15.91
C GLY A 196 -1.51 4.84 -17.34
N TRP A 197 -0.49 4.00 -17.53
CA TRP A 197 0.01 3.64 -18.85
C TRP A 197 -1.04 2.85 -19.67
N ILE A 198 -1.67 1.84 -19.07
CA ILE A 198 -2.74 1.05 -19.71
C ILE A 198 -3.91 1.94 -20.14
N PHE A 199 -4.32 2.87 -19.27
CA PHE A 199 -5.40 3.80 -19.55
C PHE A 199 -5.03 4.83 -20.63
N SER A 200 -3.77 5.28 -20.67
CA SER A 200 -3.27 6.17 -21.74
C SER A 200 -3.31 5.49 -23.11
N ILE A 201 -2.87 4.23 -23.20
CA ILE A 201 -2.92 3.46 -24.46
C ILE A 201 -4.37 3.29 -24.93
N ARG A 202 -5.30 3.02 -24.01
CA ARG A 202 -6.72 2.85 -24.35
C ARG A 202 -7.40 4.12 -24.87
N SER A 203 -7.04 5.29 -24.35
CA SER A 203 -7.57 6.58 -24.85
C SER A 203 -7.05 6.87 -26.26
N LYS A 204 -5.73 6.73 -26.50
CA LYS A 204 -5.11 6.89 -27.83
C LYS A 204 -5.76 5.99 -28.89
N ARG A 205 -6.18 4.78 -28.51
CA ARG A 205 -6.81 3.81 -29.41
C ARG A 205 -8.30 4.09 -29.68
N LYS A 206 -8.97 4.85 -28.81
CA LYS A 206 -10.37 5.27 -28.98
C LYS A 206 -10.52 6.61 -29.71
N GLY A 207 -9.41 7.28 -30.05
CA GLY A 207 -9.42 8.56 -30.77
C GLY A 207 -9.77 9.77 -29.90
N ASP A 208 -9.92 9.58 -28.58
CA ASP A 208 -10.19 10.67 -27.65
C ASP A 208 -8.87 11.11 -26.99
N VAL A 209 -8.51 12.35 -27.32
CA VAL A 209 -7.55 13.27 -26.67
C VAL A 209 -6.19 13.44 -27.36
N GLU A 210 -6.05 14.63 -27.98
CA GLU A 210 -4.79 15.33 -28.28
C GLU A 210 -3.90 15.34 -27.04
N THR A 211 -2.68 14.86 -27.19
CA THR A 211 -1.65 14.96 -26.16
C THR A 211 -1.22 16.42 -26.03
N ASP A 212 -1.72 17.13 -25.03
CA ASP A 212 -1.06 18.32 -24.52
C ASP A 212 0.25 17.91 -23.82
N GLU A 213 1.34 18.51 -24.28
CA GLU A 213 2.74 18.32 -23.85
C GLU A 213 3.02 18.70 -22.39
#